data_AF-A0A1I6V7R6-F1
#
_entry.id   AF-A0A1I6V7R6-F1
#
_cell.length_a   1.000
_cell.length_b   1.000
_cell.length_c   1.000
_cell.angle_alpha   90.00
_cell.angle_beta   90.00
_cell.angle_gamma   90.00
#
_symmetry.space_group_name_H-M   'P 1'
#
loop_
_entity.id
_entity.type
_entity.pdbx_description
1 polymer ?
#
loop_
_entity_poly.entity_id
_entity_poly.type
_entity_poly.pdbx_seq_one_letter_code
_entity_poly.pdbx_strand_id
1 'polypeptide(L)'
;MTQDKFITFSLYALIIIISAIVFLIGLIVILRLYKTHKNQKKIKQIDAIGELVNNYLFNEELEKDALIKEFRSNNLKTKFEKKITIKELLGYYENFKGESLSQLSHLFRNLELDTYIQSLTESKKWHLQARALYVAGVVKLKAKEEIIENCLNHKRPEVQEQSLLYCLKTAENDPVSFLAKMNQPLTLWQQAYIENGLKLWYSGPTPDFSINLTHNEPSIVSFSIHLIAMYNQFEHIKQLLPFLKNQNEKIRSTTIAAFAKLQYKNILPELIRAFKNETPAVKKEILIFVQKFGDSTSLNSLKPFLNEDLRLKLLFANSYQLLNPTSYSGPHSTYSLNTPNQL
;
A
#
# COMPACT_ATOMS: atom_id res chain seq x y z
N MET A 1 36.16 -63.40 -8.68
CA MET A 1 35.32 -62.94 -9.82
C MET A 1 34.18 -62.02 -9.42
N THR A 2 33.34 -62.33 -8.41
CA THR A 2 32.31 -61.41 -7.90
C THR A 2 32.88 -60.27 -7.05
N GLN A 3 33.90 -60.57 -6.23
CA GLN A 3 34.58 -59.59 -5.37
C GLN A 3 35.36 -58.53 -6.19
N ASP A 4 36.09 -58.93 -7.23
CA ASP A 4 36.85 -58.00 -8.09
C ASP A 4 35.94 -57.06 -8.89
N LYS A 5 34.78 -57.56 -9.34
CA LYS A 5 33.76 -56.74 -10.00
C LYS A 5 33.12 -55.71 -9.06
N PHE A 6 32.95 -56.06 -7.79
CA PHE A 6 32.44 -55.14 -6.78
C PHE A 6 33.47 -54.04 -6.44
N ILE A 7 34.75 -54.41 -6.30
CA ILE A 7 35.84 -53.46 -6.03
C ILE A 7 36.04 -52.50 -7.22
N THR A 8 36.01 -52.99 -8.45
CA THR A 8 36.12 -52.12 -9.63
C THR A 8 34.92 -51.17 -9.75
N PHE A 9 33.70 -51.65 -9.51
CA PHE A 9 32.51 -50.81 -9.46
C PHE A 9 32.59 -49.71 -8.38
N SER A 10 33.03 -50.05 -7.16
CA SER A 10 33.17 -49.08 -6.07
C SER A 10 34.25 -48.03 -6.36
N LEU A 11 35.34 -48.41 -7.03
CA LEU A 11 36.37 -47.48 -7.50
C LEU A 11 35.83 -46.50 -8.55
N TYR A 12 35.09 -46.99 -9.55
CA TYR A 12 34.46 -46.10 -10.54
C TYR A 12 33.45 -45.14 -9.90
N ALA A 13 32.63 -45.63 -8.97
CA ALA A 13 31.69 -44.80 -8.22
C ALA A 13 32.41 -43.69 -7.42
N LEU A 14 33.51 -44.03 -6.74
CA LEU A 14 34.32 -43.06 -6.00
C LEU A 14 34.91 -41.98 -6.91
N ILE A 15 35.45 -42.36 -8.07
CA ILE A 15 36.01 -41.42 -9.05
C ILE A 15 34.92 -40.47 -9.57
N ILE A 16 33.72 -40.98 -9.86
CA ILE A 16 32.58 -40.16 -10.29
C ILE A 16 32.18 -39.17 -9.19
N ILE A 17 32.11 -39.60 -7.93
CA ILE A 17 31.77 -38.74 -6.80
C ILE A 17 32.84 -37.65 -6.63
N ILE A 18 34.12 -37.99 -6.69
CA ILE A 18 35.22 -37.02 -6.58
C ILE A 18 35.16 -36.02 -7.74
N SER A 19 34.94 -36.49 -8.96
CA SER A 19 34.78 -35.63 -10.15
C SER A 19 33.59 -34.67 -10.00
N ALA A 20 32.45 -35.16 -9.52
CA ALA A 20 31.28 -34.33 -9.24
C ALA A 20 31.55 -33.28 -8.15
N ILE A 21 32.28 -33.63 -7.09
CA ILE A 21 32.68 -32.70 -6.03
C ILE A 21 33.62 -31.62 -6.60
N VAL A 22 34.64 -31.99 -7.37
CA VAL A 22 35.56 -31.04 -8.00
C VAL A 22 34.82 -30.09 -8.95
N PHE A 23 33.87 -30.62 -9.74
CA PHE A 23 33.01 -29.82 -10.60
C PHE A 23 32.15 -28.83 -9.81
N LEU A 24 31.50 -29.27 -8.72
CA LEU A 24 30.69 -28.41 -7.85
C LEU A 24 31.53 -27.32 -7.18
N ILE A 25 32.73 -27.65 -6.69
CA ILE A 25 33.66 -26.67 -6.12
C ILE A 25 34.06 -25.64 -7.18
N GLY A 26 34.41 -26.09 -8.39
CA GLY A 26 34.74 -25.21 -9.52
C GLY A 26 33.59 -24.25 -9.86
N LEU A 27 32.36 -24.77 -9.93
CA LEU A 27 31.16 -23.96 -10.17
C LEU A 27 30.97 -22.90 -9.07
N ILE A 28 31.10 -23.26 -7.80
CA ILE A 28 30.98 -22.32 -6.67
C ILE A 28 32.04 -21.22 -6.75
N VAL A 29 33.29 -21.57 -7.07
CA VAL A 29 34.39 -20.60 -7.22
C VAL A 29 34.09 -19.62 -8.36
N ILE A 30 33.65 -20.11 -9.53
CA ILE A 30 33.29 -19.27 -10.68
C ILE A 30 32.14 -18.31 -10.32
N LEU A 31 31.08 -18.83 -9.69
CA LEU A 31 29.95 -18.00 -9.25
C LEU A 31 30.38 -16.93 -8.24
N ARG A 32 31.30 -17.28 -7.32
CA ARG A 32 31.85 -16.34 -6.34
C ARG A 32 32.70 -15.27 -7.01
N LEU A 33 33.59 -15.62 -7.93
CA LEU A 33 34.41 -14.66 -8.69
C LEU A 33 33.53 -13.71 -9.50
N TYR A 34 32.54 -14.24 -10.23
CA TYR A 34 31.59 -13.43 -10.98
C TYR A 34 30.82 -12.47 -10.07
N LYS A 35 30.33 -12.95 -8.92
CA LYS A 35 29.64 -12.13 -7.91
C LYS A 35 30.57 -11.05 -7.35
N THR A 36 31.83 -11.37 -7.05
CA THR A 36 32.83 -10.43 -6.55
C THR A 36 33.13 -9.33 -7.57
N HIS A 37 33.39 -9.67 -8.83
CA HIS A 37 33.62 -8.68 -9.88
C HIS A 37 32.41 -7.77 -10.09
N LYS A 38 31.20 -8.36 -10.11
CA LYS A 38 29.96 -7.58 -10.22
C LYS A 38 29.74 -6.65 -9.02
N ASN A 39 30.10 -7.09 -7.82
CA ASN A 39 30.03 -6.28 -6.60
C ASN A 39 31.05 -5.14 -6.63
N GLN A 40 32.29 -5.39 -7.05
CA GLN A 40 33.29 -4.34 -7.21
C GLN A 40 32.85 -3.29 -8.23
N LYS A 41 32.30 -3.72 -9.38
CA LYS A 41 31.73 -2.79 -10.37
C LYS A 41 30.57 -1.97 -9.78
N LYS A 42 29.73 -2.59 -8.96
CA LYS A 42 28.65 -1.89 -8.25
C LYS A 42 29.17 -0.85 -7.28
N ILE A 43 30.20 -1.16 -6.48
CA ILE A 43 30.79 -0.23 -5.51
C ILE A 43 31.37 0.99 -6.24
N LYS A 44 32.23 0.75 -7.26
CA LYS A 44 32.79 1.84 -8.08
C LYS A 44 31.71 2.72 -8.71
N GLN A 45 30.61 2.12 -9.14
CA GLN A 45 29.48 2.86 -9.69
C GLN A 45 28.81 3.74 -8.61
N ILE A 46 28.59 3.21 -7.41
CA ILE A 46 28.01 3.97 -6.29
C ILE A 46 28.91 5.13 -5.91
N ASP A 47 30.22 4.91 -5.79
CA ASP A 47 31.18 5.96 -5.46
C ASP A 47 31.15 7.08 -6.50
N ALA A 48 31.15 6.73 -7.80
CA ALA A 48 31.06 7.70 -8.89
C ALA A 48 29.72 8.48 -8.89
N ILE A 49 28.61 7.85 -8.48
CA ILE A 49 27.31 8.54 -8.36
C ILE A 49 27.35 9.52 -7.19
N GLY A 50 27.95 9.14 -6.07
CA GLY A 50 28.11 10.01 -4.90
C GLY A 50 28.95 11.24 -5.24
N GLU A 51 30.07 11.05 -5.93
CA GLU A 51 30.90 12.14 -6.43
C GLU A 51 30.14 13.05 -7.42
N LEU A 52 29.42 12.46 -8.38
CA LEU A 52 28.58 13.21 -9.31
C LEU A 52 27.55 14.07 -8.57
N VAL A 53 26.78 13.49 -7.64
CA VAL A 53 25.73 14.19 -6.90
C VAL A 53 26.34 15.31 -6.05
N ASN A 54 27.45 15.05 -5.35
CA ASN A 54 28.13 16.06 -4.55
C ASN A 54 28.60 17.24 -5.42
N ASN A 55 29.29 16.96 -6.51
CA ASN A 55 29.82 17.99 -7.40
C ASN A 55 28.69 18.76 -8.09
N TYR A 56 27.65 18.06 -8.56
CA TYR A 56 26.53 18.71 -9.25
C TYR A 56 25.70 19.61 -8.33
N LEU A 57 25.49 19.21 -7.07
CA LEU A 57 24.66 19.94 -6.12
C LEU A 57 25.40 21.07 -5.41
N PHE A 58 26.69 20.89 -5.09
CA PHE A 58 27.39 21.79 -4.16
C PHE A 58 28.61 22.49 -4.76
N ASN A 59 29.02 22.15 -5.98
CA ASN A 59 30.16 22.80 -6.63
C ASN A 59 29.66 23.73 -7.76
N GLU A 60 29.61 25.03 -7.47
CA GLU A 60 29.16 26.06 -8.40
C GLU A 60 30.19 26.42 -9.48
N GLU A 61 31.47 26.11 -9.24
CA GLU A 61 32.57 26.44 -10.15
C GLU A 61 32.70 25.45 -11.32
N LEU A 62 32.11 24.25 -11.19
CA LEU A 62 32.21 23.21 -12.21
C LEU A 62 31.21 23.41 -13.36
N GLU A 63 31.68 23.15 -14.57
CA GLU A 63 30.83 23.10 -15.76
C GLU A 63 29.93 21.83 -15.72
N LYS A 64 28.69 22.02 -15.27
CA LYS A 64 27.71 20.94 -15.06
C LYS A 64 27.47 20.09 -16.30
N ASP A 65 27.42 20.70 -17.49
CA ASP A 65 27.16 19.99 -18.75
C ASP A 65 28.31 19.04 -19.13
N ALA A 66 29.55 19.47 -18.93
CA ALA A 66 30.74 18.63 -19.14
C ALA A 66 30.74 17.43 -18.18
N LEU A 67 30.46 17.68 -16.89
CA LEU A 67 30.34 16.65 -15.86
C LEU A 67 29.27 15.59 -16.20
N ILE A 68 28.08 16.04 -16.61
CA ILE A 68 26.98 15.14 -17.02
C ILE A 68 27.38 14.31 -18.24
N LYS A 69 27.98 14.94 -19.26
CA LYS A 69 28.37 14.28 -20.51
C LYS A 69 29.43 13.21 -20.24
N GLU A 70 30.43 13.54 -19.43
CA GLU A 70 31.47 12.60 -19.01
C GLU A 70 30.85 11.42 -18.26
N PHE A 71 30.06 11.68 -17.22
CA PHE A 71 29.43 10.63 -16.42
C PHE A 71 28.54 9.73 -17.27
N ARG A 72 27.71 10.31 -18.15
CA ARG A 72 26.84 9.53 -19.05
C ARG A 72 27.67 8.61 -19.94
N SER A 73 28.76 9.14 -20.50
CA SER A 73 29.63 8.39 -21.39
C SER A 73 30.33 7.23 -20.67
N ASN A 74 30.70 7.38 -19.40
CA ASN A 74 31.50 6.39 -18.67
C ASN A 74 30.68 5.43 -17.81
N ASN A 75 29.56 5.91 -17.25
CA ASN A 75 28.83 5.26 -16.16
C ASN A 75 27.37 4.94 -16.51
N LEU A 76 26.90 5.13 -17.75
CA LEU A 76 25.51 4.78 -18.16
C LEU A 76 25.42 3.91 -19.43
N LYS A 77 26.49 3.19 -19.79
CA LYS A 77 26.57 2.35 -21.00
C LYS A 77 25.65 1.12 -20.93
N THR A 78 25.55 0.50 -19.77
CA THR A 78 24.88 -0.80 -19.60
C THR A 78 23.60 -0.70 -18.78
N LYS A 79 22.68 -1.65 -18.98
CA LYS A 79 21.46 -1.79 -18.16
C LYS A 79 21.77 -1.96 -16.67
N PHE A 80 22.92 -2.56 -16.34
CA PHE A 80 23.36 -2.76 -14.96
C PHE A 80 23.75 -1.43 -14.30
N GLU A 81 24.54 -0.62 -14.99
CA GLU A 81 24.95 0.70 -14.50
C GLU A 81 23.74 1.62 -14.33
N LYS A 82 22.89 1.75 -15.37
CA LYS A 82 21.62 2.50 -15.27
C LYS A 82 20.77 2.04 -14.09
N LYS A 83 20.68 0.72 -13.86
CA LYS A 83 19.93 0.14 -12.74
C LYS A 83 20.50 0.55 -11.38
N ILE A 84 21.83 0.62 -11.24
CA ILE A 84 22.49 1.06 -9.99
C ILE A 84 22.31 2.56 -9.83
N THR A 85 22.56 3.35 -10.87
CA THR A 85 22.39 4.81 -10.84
C THR A 85 20.99 5.22 -10.43
N ILE A 86 19.96 4.64 -11.04
CA ILE A 86 18.58 4.92 -10.63
C ILE A 86 18.34 4.54 -9.17
N LYS A 87 18.85 3.38 -8.71
CA LYS A 87 18.66 2.95 -7.33
C LYS A 87 19.32 3.93 -6.35
N GLU A 88 20.53 4.38 -6.65
CA GLU A 88 21.28 5.29 -5.78
C GLU A 88 20.65 6.67 -5.75
N LEU A 89 20.28 7.21 -6.93
CA LEU A 89 19.57 8.47 -7.04
C LEU A 89 18.25 8.46 -6.26
N LEU A 90 17.49 7.35 -6.29
CA LEU A 90 16.27 7.22 -5.49
C LEU A 90 16.53 7.35 -3.98
N GLY A 91 17.66 6.84 -3.48
CA GLY A 91 18.05 7.05 -2.08
C GLY A 91 18.24 8.54 -1.74
N TYR A 92 18.77 9.33 -2.68
CA TYR A 92 18.85 10.78 -2.53
C TYR A 92 17.46 11.45 -2.62
N TYR A 93 16.58 11.00 -3.52
CA TYR A 93 15.19 11.51 -3.62
C TYR A 93 14.38 11.34 -2.34
N GLU A 94 14.60 10.26 -1.58
CA GLU A 94 13.89 10.01 -0.33
C GLU A 94 14.36 10.93 0.82
N ASN A 95 15.58 11.47 0.73
CA ASN A 95 16.22 12.23 1.80
C ASN A 95 16.27 13.75 1.54
N PHE A 96 16.33 14.18 0.27
CA PHE A 96 16.37 15.60 -0.09
C PHE A 96 15.00 16.23 -0.24
N LYS A 97 14.91 17.54 0.05
CA LYS A 97 13.71 18.37 -0.12
C LYS A 97 14.11 19.74 -0.72
N GLY A 98 13.12 20.49 -1.20
CA GLY A 98 13.33 21.86 -1.68
C GLY A 98 14.26 21.95 -2.89
N GLU A 99 15.18 22.93 -2.86
CA GLU A 99 16.08 23.22 -3.98
C GLU A 99 16.97 22.04 -4.37
N SER A 100 17.54 21.31 -3.40
CA SER A 100 18.38 20.13 -3.68
C SER A 100 17.59 19.05 -4.45
N LEU A 101 16.30 18.88 -4.14
CA LEU A 101 15.43 17.95 -4.87
C LEU A 101 15.13 18.43 -6.30
N SER A 102 15.00 19.75 -6.49
CA SER A 102 14.86 20.36 -7.81
C SER A 102 16.11 20.11 -8.67
N GLN A 103 17.30 20.41 -8.13
CA GLN A 103 18.58 20.15 -8.79
C GLN A 103 18.78 18.66 -9.10
N LEU A 104 18.43 17.76 -8.17
CA LEU A 104 18.46 16.32 -8.42
C LEU A 104 17.53 15.89 -9.55
N SER A 105 16.37 16.55 -9.67
CA SER A 105 15.43 16.33 -10.78
C SER A 105 15.97 16.80 -12.13
N HIS A 106 16.69 17.92 -12.14
CA HIS A 106 17.42 18.35 -13.34
C HIS A 106 18.52 17.36 -13.71
N LEU A 107 19.32 16.90 -12.74
CA LEU A 107 20.36 15.89 -12.97
C LEU A 107 19.77 14.59 -13.56
N PHE A 108 18.66 14.10 -13.00
CA PHE A 108 18.03 12.86 -13.46
C PHE A 108 17.60 12.94 -14.94
N ARG A 109 17.05 14.09 -15.36
CA ARG A 109 16.65 14.36 -16.76
C ARG A 109 17.86 14.53 -17.68
N ASN A 110 18.88 15.29 -17.25
CA ASN A 110 20.07 15.52 -18.05
C ASN A 110 20.92 14.26 -18.25
N LEU A 111 20.82 13.29 -17.33
CA LEU A 111 21.37 11.94 -17.48
C LEU A 111 20.53 11.04 -18.40
N GLU A 112 19.41 11.53 -18.96
CA GLU A 112 18.45 10.81 -19.79
C GLU A 112 17.87 9.55 -19.10
N LEU A 113 17.75 9.58 -17.77
CA LEU A 113 17.19 8.47 -17.01
C LEU A 113 15.66 8.47 -17.05
N ASP A 114 15.04 9.63 -17.24
CA ASP A 114 13.61 9.82 -17.44
C ASP A 114 13.11 9.11 -18.71
N THR A 115 13.76 9.32 -19.85
CA THR A 115 13.46 8.62 -21.11
C THR A 115 13.66 7.11 -20.97
N TYR A 116 14.71 6.69 -20.26
CA TYR A 116 14.91 5.28 -19.96
C TYR A 116 13.78 4.70 -19.09
N ILE A 117 13.35 5.39 -18.02
CA ILE A 117 12.22 4.95 -17.18
C ILE A 117 10.92 4.92 -17.98
N GLN A 118 10.64 5.94 -18.78
CA GLN A 118 9.47 6.00 -19.66
C GLN A 118 9.40 4.75 -20.55
N SER A 119 10.50 4.37 -21.20
CA SER A 119 10.55 3.15 -22.01
C SER A 119 10.27 1.87 -21.23
N LEU A 120 10.59 1.84 -19.93
CA LEU A 120 10.33 0.70 -19.05
C LEU A 120 8.88 0.66 -18.54
N THR A 121 8.19 1.80 -18.42
CA THR A 121 6.75 1.81 -18.10
C THR A 121 5.91 1.15 -19.19
N GLU A 122 6.39 1.17 -20.44
CA GLU A 122 5.74 0.59 -21.62
C GLU A 122 6.18 -0.87 -21.87
N SER A 123 7.05 -1.43 -21.01
CA SER A 123 7.57 -2.78 -21.17
C SER A 123 6.52 -3.84 -20.85
N LYS A 124 6.39 -4.84 -21.73
CA LYS A 124 5.57 -6.05 -21.50
C LYS A 124 6.06 -6.92 -20.33
N LYS A 125 7.31 -6.75 -19.88
CA LYS A 125 7.85 -7.43 -18.71
C LYS A 125 7.34 -6.74 -17.44
N TRP A 126 6.35 -7.35 -16.81
CA TRP A 126 5.68 -6.85 -15.60
C TRP A 126 6.63 -6.32 -14.51
N HIS A 127 7.75 -7.00 -14.24
CA HIS A 127 8.69 -6.61 -13.18
C HIS A 127 9.49 -5.35 -13.54
N LEU A 128 9.72 -5.12 -14.84
CA LEU A 128 10.31 -3.87 -15.33
C LEU A 128 9.29 -2.74 -15.25
N GLN A 129 8.04 -3.00 -15.66
CA GLN A 129 6.95 -2.04 -15.60
C GLN A 129 6.64 -1.61 -14.16
N ALA A 130 6.45 -2.55 -13.23
CA ALA A 130 6.24 -2.25 -11.81
C ALA A 130 7.38 -1.41 -11.23
N ARG A 131 8.64 -1.79 -11.50
CA ARG A 131 9.80 -1.01 -11.03
C ARG A 131 9.84 0.39 -11.65
N ALA A 132 9.48 0.51 -12.93
CA ALA A 132 9.46 1.80 -13.61
C ALA A 132 8.37 2.71 -13.05
N LEU A 133 7.18 2.18 -12.76
CA LEU A 133 6.09 2.93 -12.11
C LEU A 133 6.48 3.40 -10.72
N TYR A 134 7.13 2.56 -9.91
CA TYR A 134 7.70 2.97 -8.63
C TYR A 134 8.65 4.16 -8.79
N VAL A 135 9.64 4.05 -9.69
CA VAL A 135 10.62 5.11 -9.94
C VAL A 135 9.90 6.37 -10.42
N ALA A 136 8.99 6.25 -11.39
CA ALA A 136 8.23 7.35 -11.94
C ALA A 136 7.41 8.09 -10.88
N GLY A 137 6.82 7.35 -9.93
CA GLY A 137 6.09 7.94 -8.81
C GLY A 137 7.00 8.73 -7.87
N VAL A 138 8.17 8.19 -7.52
CA VAL A 138 9.14 8.87 -6.63
C VAL A 138 9.70 10.14 -7.28
N VAL A 139 10.08 10.08 -8.57
CA VAL A 139 10.67 11.22 -9.28
C VAL A 139 9.63 12.15 -9.94
N LYS A 140 8.33 11.88 -9.72
CA LYS A 140 7.20 12.59 -10.31
C LYS A 140 7.25 12.69 -11.85
N LEU A 141 7.68 11.61 -12.51
CA LEU A 141 7.67 11.49 -13.97
C LEU A 141 6.26 11.14 -14.45
N LYS A 142 5.69 11.95 -15.36
CA LYS A 142 4.36 11.68 -15.93
C LYS A 142 4.42 10.52 -16.93
N ALA A 143 3.84 9.39 -16.55
CA ALA A 143 3.57 8.26 -17.44
C ALA A 143 2.31 8.50 -18.28
N LYS A 144 2.19 7.75 -19.39
CA LYS A 144 1.02 7.81 -20.27
C LYS A 144 -0.21 7.28 -19.53
N GLU A 145 -1.33 7.98 -19.64
CA GLU A 145 -2.58 7.64 -18.95
C GLU A 145 -3.07 6.23 -19.27
N GLU A 146 -3.05 5.85 -20.55
CA GLU A 146 -3.42 4.50 -21.02
C GLU A 146 -2.57 3.40 -20.34
N ILE A 147 -1.28 3.66 -20.10
CA ILE A 147 -0.42 2.71 -19.41
C ILE A 147 -0.84 2.58 -17.94
N ILE A 148 -1.13 3.70 -17.27
CA ILE A 148 -1.56 3.70 -15.87
C ILE A 148 -2.90 2.97 -15.70
N GLU A 149 -3.88 3.25 -16.53
CA GLU A 149 -5.18 2.57 -16.50
C GLU A 149 -5.04 1.05 -16.69
N ASN A 150 -4.22 0.62 -17.64
CA ASN A 150 -3.91 -0.80 -17.83
C ASN A 150 -3.20 -1.42 -16.62
N CYS A 151 -2.31 -0.67 -15.97
CA CYS A 151 -1.53 -1.17 -14.83
C CYS A 151 -2.36 -1.21 -13.53
N LEU A 152 -3.28 -0.26 -13.32
CA LEU A 152 -4.25 -0.25 -12.22
C LEU A 152 -5.16 -1.49 -12.23
N ASN A 153 -5.41 -2.06 -13.41
CA ASN A 153 -6.26 -3.24 -13.59
C ASN A 153 -5.46 -4.51 -13.92
N HIS A 154 -4.15 -4.47 -13.71
CA HIS A 154 -3.25 -5.56 -14.09
C HIS A 154 -3.46 -6.80 -13.20
N LYS A 155 -3.44 -7.99 -13.80
CA LYS A 155 -3.65 -9.28 -13.10
C LYS A 155 -2.60 -9.59 -12.02
N ARG A 156 -1.47 -8.88 -12.02
CA ARG A 156 -0.38 -9.09 -11.05
C ARG A 156 -0.48 -8.02 -9.96
N PRO A 157 -0.64 -8.42 -8.69
CA PRO A 157 -0.75 -7.50 -7.57
C PRO A 157 0.41 -6.51 -7.51
N GLU A 158 1.64 -6.92 -7.84
CA GLU A 158 2.81 -6.05 -7.75
C GLU A 158 2.75 -4.89 -8.75
N VAL A 159 2.24 -5.12 -9.96
CA VAL A 159 2.08 -4.04 -10.96
C VAL A 159 0.98 -3.09 -10.53
N GLN A 160 -0.16 -3.64 -10.09
CA GLN A 160 -1.29 -2.86 -9.60
C GLN A 160 -0.89 -2.00 -8.40
N GLU A 161 -0.19 -2.57 -7.42
CA GLU A 161 0.30 -1.86 -6.24
C GLU A 161 1.22 -0.69 -6.61
N GLN A 162 2.19 -0.90 -7.51
CA GLN A 162 3.06 0.19 -7.96
C GLN A 162 2.31 1.26 -8.76
N SER A 163 1.18 0.91 -9.37
CA SER A 163 0.31 1.86 -10.08
C SER A 163 -0.49 2.72 -9.10
N LEU A 164 -1.01 2.12 -8.03
CA LEU A 164 -1.66 2.86 -6.93
C LEU A 164 -0.68 3.83 -6.29
N LEU A 165 0.54 3.35 -5.98
CA LEU A 165 1.62 4.17 -5.44
C LEU A 165 1.96 5.34 -6.36
N TYR A 166 2.12 5.06 -7.65
CA TYR A 166 2.38 6.07 -8.66
C TYR A 166 1.31 7.15 -8.61
N CYS A 167 0.03 6.78 -8.71
CA CYS A 167 -1.08 7.74 -8.71
C CYS A 167 -1.07 8.62 -7.45
N LEU A 168 -0.88 8.02 -6.26
CA LEU A 168 -0.84 8.75 -5.00
C LEU A 168 0.34 9.72 -4.90
N LYS A 169 1.53 9.35 -5.39
CA LYS A 169 2.73 10.19 -5.32
C LYS A 169 2.78 11.30 -6.37
N THR A 170 2.15 11.08 -7.53
CA THR A 170 2.12 12.05 -8.62
C THR A 170 0.91 12.97 -8.59
N ALA A 171 -0.10 12.68 -7.76
CA ALA A 171 -1.28 13.52 -7.65
C ALA A 171 -0.93 14.92 -7.13
N GLU A 172 -1.17 15.92 -7.97
CA GLU A 172 -1.14 17.33 -7.57
C GLU A 172 -2.46 17.73 -6.89
N ASN A 173 -3.57 17.26 -7.48
CA ASN A 173 -4.93 17.41 -6.99
C ASN A 173 -5.66 16.07 -7.14
N ASP A 174 -6.69 15.84 -6.32
CA ASP A 174 -7.54 14.65 -6.37
C ASP A 174 -6.77 13.29 -6.46
N PRO A 175 -6.09 12.91 -5.37
CA PRO A 175 -5.30 11.69 -5.27
C PRO A 175 -6.12 10.41 -5.29
N VAL A 176 -7.45 10.48 -5.42
CA VAL A 176 -8.34 9.31 -5.45
C VAL A 176 -9.13 9.18 -6.76
N SER A 177 -8.99 10.13 -7.70
CA SER A 177 -9.57 10.06 -9.05
C SER A 177 -9.26 8.76 -9.79
N PHE A 178 -8.11 8.13 -9.52
CA PHE A 178 -7.73 6.87 -10.14
C PHE A 178 -8.68 5.72 -9.79
N LEU A 179 -9.42 5.81 -8.68
CA LEU A 179 -10.39 4.79 -8.27
C LEU A 179 -11.49 4.59 -9.32
N ALA A 180 -11.90 5.67 -10.00
CA ALA A 180 -12.90 5.61 -11.08
C ALA A 180 -12.43 4.80 -12.30
N LYS A 181 -11.12 4.56 -12.42
CA LYS A 181 -10.50 3.78 -13.50
C LYS A 181 -10.28 2.31 -13.11
N MET A 182 -10.61 1.92 -11.88
CA MET A 182 -10.43 0.56 -11.40
C MET A 182 -11.66 -0.30 -11.72
N ASN A 183 -11.45 -1.46 -12.33
CA ASN A 183 -12.49 -2.44 -12.66
C ASN A 183 -12.43 -3.71 -11.79
N GLN A 184 -11.59 -3.71 -10.75
CA GLN A 184 -11.42 -4.81 -9.81
C GLN A 184 -11.77 -4.39 -8.38
N PRO A 185 -12.24 -5.32 -7.54
CA PRO A 185 -12.48 -5.04 -6.13
C PRO A 185 -11.22 -4.59 -5.39
N LEU A 186 -11.34 -3.59 -4.53
CA LEU A 186 -10.30 -3.18 -3.60
C LEU A 186 -10.16 -4.19 -2.46
N THR A 187 -8.98 -4.80 -2.36
CA THR A 187 -8.63 -5.63 -1.20
C THR A 187 -8.46 -4.75 0.05
N LEU A 188 -8.61 -5.35 1.24
CA LEU A 188 -8.40 -4.63 2.51
C LEU A 188 -6.96 -4.07 2.62
N TRP A 189 -5.98 -4.80 2.08
CA TRP A 189 -4.60 -4.32 2.03
C TRP A 189 -4.51 -3.05 1.17
N GLN A 190 -5.16 -3.02 0.00
CA GLN A 190 -5.13 -1.84 -0.89
C GLN A 190 -5.84 -0.65 -0.26
N GLN A 191 -6.95 -0.87 0.45
CA GLN A 191 -7.65 0.18 1.20
C GLN A 191 -6.71 0.80 2.25
N ALA A 192 -6.09 -0.03 3.09
CA ALA A 192 -5.12 0.43 4.09
C ALA A 192 -3.90 1.11 3.46
N TYR A 193 -3.43 0.61 2.31
CA TYR A 193 -2.32 1.21 1.58
C TYR A 193 -2.66 2.60 1.06
N ILE A 194 -3.84 2.77 0.44
CA ILE A 194 -4.32 4.05 -0.06
C ILE A 194 -4.51 5.03 1.10
N GLU A 195 -5.15 4.63 2.20
CA GLU A 195 -5.31 5.47 3.40
C GLU A 195 -3.97 5.98 3.95
N ASN A 196 -2.98 5.08 4.09
CA ASN A 196 -1.65 5.45 4.56
C ASN A 196 -0.93 6.35 3.55
N GLY A 197 -1.08 6.07 2.25
CA GLY A 197 -0.48 6.89 1.18
C GLY A 197 -1.04 8.30 1.14
N LEU A 198 -2.36 8.46 1.32
CA LEU A 198 -3.01 9.76 1.45
C LEU A 198 -2.46 10.55 2.64
N LYS A 199 -2.25 9.89 3.79
CA LYS A 199 -1.70 10.54 4.98
C LYS A 199 -0.22 10.90 4.86
N LEU A 200 0.58 10.07 4.20
CA LEU A 200 2.05 10.19 4.18
C LEU A 200 2.58 11.01 3.01
N TRP A 201 1.94 10.95 1.84
CA TRP A 201 2.52 11.48 0.60
C TRP A 201 1.71 12.59 -0.04
N TYR A 202 0.41 12.68 0.26
CA TYR A 202 -0.43 13.73 -0.29
C TYR A 202 -0.48 14.94 0.65
N SER A 203 -0.16 16.11 0.13
CA SER A 203 -0.13 17.38 0.86
C SER A 203 -1.07 18.44 0.28
N GLY A 204 -1.93 18.06 -0.66
CA GLY A 204 -2.92 18.95 -1.28
C GLY A 204 -4.20 19.11 -0.43
N PRO A 205 -5.21 19.81 -0.96
CA PRO A 205 -6.50 19.96 -0.28
C PRO A 205 -7.19 18.60 -0.09
N THR A 206 -7.96 18.45 1.00
CA THR A 206 -8.72 17.22 1.24
C THR A 206 -9.60 16.87 0.03
N PRO A 207 -9.45 15.67 -0.56
CA PRO A 207 -10.17 15.30 -1.78
C PRO A 207 -11.65 15.08 -1.49
N ASP A 208 -12.53 15.38 -2.44
CA ASP A 208 -13.92 14.97 -2.38
C ASP A 208 -14.04 13.45 -2.64
N PHE A 209 -14.37 12.67 -1.61
CA PHE A 209 -14.50 11.22 -1.74
C PHE A 209 -15.87 10.79 -2.27
N SER A 210 -16.83 11.72 -2.41
CA SER A 210 -18.17 11.43 -2.92
C SER A 210 -18.19 11.08 -4.40
N ILE A 211 -17.17 11.49 -5.16
CA ILE A 211 -17.02 11.26 -6.60
C ILE A 211 -17.12 9.77 -6.99
N ASN A 212 -16.77 8.87 -6.07
CA ASN A 212 -16.72 7.42 -6.30
C ASN A 212 -17.94 6.68 -5.70
N LEU A 213 -18.95 7.38 -5.18
CA LEU A 213 -20.16 6.77 -4.63
C LEU A 213 -21.05 6.12 -5.70
N THR A 214 -20.96 6.57 -6.96
CA THR A 214 -21.70 6.02 -8.10
C THR A 214 -20.94 4.89 -8.81
N HIS A 215 -19.83 4.42 -8.25
CA HIS A 215 -19.01 3.39 -8.87
C HIS A 215 -19.74 2.02 -8.90
N ASN A 216 -19.52 1.24 -9.96
CA ASN A 216 -20.17 -0.05 -10.13
C ASN A 216 -19.63 -1.13 -9.18
N GLU A 217 -18.36 -1.02 -8.79
CA GLU A 217 -17.68 -1.97 -7.89
C GLU A 217 -17.99 -1.66 -6.41
N PRO A 218 -18.70 -2.54 -5.68
CA PRO A 218 -19.16 -2.27 -4.32
C PRO A 218 -18.05 -2.03 -3.28
N SER A 219 -16.86 -2.60 -3.49
CA SER A 219 -15.72 -2.36 -2.60
C SER A 219 -15.18 -0.94 -2.72
N ILE A 220 -15.20 -0.33 -3.92
CA ILE A 220 -14.83 1.08 -4.14
C ILE A 220 -15.87 2.00 -3.52
N VAL A 221 -17.16 1.71 -3.69
CA VAL A 221 -18.24 2.47 -3.03
C VAL A 221 -18.09 2.42 -1.51
N SER A 222 -17.92 1.23 -0.94
CA SER A 222 -17.72 1.05 0.51
C SER A 222 -16.50 1.80 1.01
N PHE A 223 -15.38 1.73 0.29
CA PHE A 223 -14.16 2.45 0.64
C PHE A 223 -14.33 3.97 0.56
N SER A 224 -15.08 4.47 -0.42
CA SER A 224 -15.38 5.89 -0.55
C SER A 224 -16.22 6.41 0.62
N ILE A 225 -17.25 5.64 1.03
CA ILE A 225 -18.04 5.94 2.25
C ILE A 225 -17.15 5.94 3.50
N HIS A 226 -16.22 4.99 3.59
CA HIS A 226 -15.24 4.95 4.67
C HIS A 226 -14.36 6.21 4.70
N LEU A 227 -13.84 6.65 3.56
CA LEU A 227 -13.02 7.86 3.46
C LEU A 227 -13.78 9.14 3.80
N ILE A 228 -15.04 9.29 3.33
CA ILE A 228 -15.94 10.41 3.71
C ILE A 228 -16.02 10.53 5.23
N ALA A 229 -16.22 9.41 5.92
CA ALA A 229 -16.28 9.39 7.38
C ALA A 229 -14.92 9.61 8.04
N MET A 230 -13.83 9.06 7.47
CA MET A 230 -12.47 9.24 7.99
C MET A 230 -12.01 10.69 7.98
N TYR A 231 -12.37 11.43 6.94
CA TYR A 231 -12.00 12.83 6.73
C TYR A 231 -13.10 13.83 7.14
N ASN A 232 -14.15 13.37 7.83
CA ASN A 232 -15.24 14.20 8.37
C ASN A 232 -15.95 15.09 7.33
N GLN A 233 -16.26 14.55 6.15
CA GLN A 233 -16.98 15.27 5.10
C GLN A 233 -18.49 15.28 5.36
N PHE A 234 -18.92 16.11 6.32
CA PHE A 234 -20.30 16.23 6.77
C PHE A 234 -21.29 16.67 5.67
N GLU A 235 -20.81 17.40 4.67
CA GLU A 235 -21.57 17.84 3.51
C GLU A 235 -22.20 16.68 2.72
N HIS A 236 -21.61 15.48 2.81
CA HIS A 236 -22.07 14.29 2.09
C HIS A 236 -23.09 13.44 2.87
N ILE A 237 -23.49 13.83 4.09
CA ILE A 237 -24.47 13.07 4.92
C ILE A 237 -25.75 12.72 4.15
N LYS A 238 -26.31 13.68 3.40
CA LYS A 238 -27.54 13.45 2.62
C LYS A 238 -27.34 12.43 1.50
N GLN A 239 -26.16 12.42 0.88
CA GLN A 239 -25.81 11.47 -0.18
C GLN A 239 -25.59 10.06 0.36
N LEU A 240 -25.21 9.91 1.64
CA LEU A 240 -25.01 8.62 2.28
C LEU A 240 -26.32 7.91 2.67
N LEU A 241 -27.42 8.65 2.89
CA LEU A 241 -28.69 8.09 3.37
C LEU A 241 -29.25 6.92 2.52
N PRO A 242 -29.27 6.99 1.17
CA PRO A 242 -29.77 5.89 0.35
C PRO A 242 -28.99 4.58 0.53
N PHE A 243 -27.71 4.65 0.92
CA PHE A 243 -26.87 3.47 1.08
C PHE A 243 -27.23 2.61 2.29
N LEU A 244 -28.04 3.12 3.23
CA LEU A 244 -28.64 2.31 4.30
C LEU A 244 -29.55 1.20 3.79
N LYS A 245 -30.09 1.33 2.58
CA LYS A 245 -30.97 0.34 1.93
C LYS A 245 -30.31 -0.33 0.72
N ASN A 246 -28.99 -0.21 0.57
CA ASN A 246 -28.28 -0.82 -0.54
C ASN A 246 -28.41 -2.35 -0.50
N GLN A 247 -28.49 -3.01 -1.65
CA GLN A 247 -28.58 -4.48 -1.72
C GLN A 247 -27.34 -5.16 -1.12
N ASN A 248 -26.16 -4.54 -1.25
CA ASN A 248 -24.92 -5.05 -0.72
C ASN A 248 -24.79 -4.78 0.79
N GLU A 249 -24.70 -5.84 1.60
CA GLU A 249 -24.58 -5.75 3.06
C GLU A 249 -23.30 -5.03 3.53
N LYS A 250 -22.21 -5.11 2.76
CA LYS A 250 -20.94 -4.44 3.08
C LYS A 250 -21.09 -2.93 2.96
N ILE A 251 -21.83 -2.47 1.95
CA ILE A 251 -22.16 -1.05 1.78
C ILE A 251 -23.04 -0.59 2.94
N ARG A 252 -24.11 -1.33 3.28
CA ARG A 252 -25.00 -0.98 4.41
C ARG A 252 -24.23 -0.87 5.73
N SER A 253 -23.45 -1.91 6.08
CA SER A 253 -22.64 -1.92 7.31
C SER A 253 -21.62 -0.79 7.35
N THR A 254 -20.91 -0.53 6.25
CA THR A 254 -19.95 0.59 6.15
C THR A 254 -20.64 1.95 6.30
N THR A 255 -21.85 2.09 5.75
CA THR A 255 -22.66 3.32 5.85
C THR A 255 -23.08 3.60 7.30
N ILE A 256 -23.50 2.56 8.04
CA ILE A 256 -23.86 2.69 9.46
C ILE A 256 -22.64 3.09 10.29
N ALA A 257 -21.49 2.45 10.05
CA ALA A 257 -20.23 2.80 10.71
C ALA A 257 -19.79 4.24 10.38
N ALA A 258 -19.97 4.67 9.13
CA ALA A 258 -19.70 6.03 8.68
C ALA A 258 -20.58 7.06 9.41
N PHE A 259 -21.89 6.83 9.50
CA PHE A 259 -22.78 7.71 10.27
C PHE A 259 -22.44 7.73 11.76
N ALA A 260 -22.00 6.60 12.33
CA ALA A 260 -21.56 6.57 13.71
C ALA A 260 -20.31 7.43 13.94
N LYS A 261 -19.38 7.44 12.99
CA LYS A 261 -18.17 8.27 13.03
C LYS A 261 -18.49 9.75 12.82
N LEU A 262 -19.40 10.07 11.90
CA LEU A 262 -19.91 11.42 11.64
C LEU A 262 -20.90 11.93 12.70
N GLN A 263 -21.16 11.15 13.76
CA GLN A 263 -22.07 11.49 14.87
C GLN A 263 -23.53 11.78 14.42
N TYR A 264 -23.95 11.23 13.29
CA TYR A 264 -25.28 11.48 12.72
C TYR A 264 -26.32 10.48 13.27
N LYS A 265 -26.89 10.80 14.43
CA LYS A 265 -27.81 9.90 15.16
C LYS A 265 -29.22 9.74 14.57
N ASN A 266 -29.62 10.58 13.62
CA ASN A 266 -31.00 10.64 13.13
C ASN A 266 -31.48 9.35 12.42
N ILE A 267 -30.56 8.44 12.08
CA ILE A 267 -30.86 7.14 11.47
C ILE A 267 -31.31 6.08 12.49
N LEU A 268 -31.16 6.34 13.79
CA LEU A 268 -31.43 5.36 14.86
C LEU A 268 -32.81 4.69 14.75
N PRO A 269 -33.94 5.41 14.54
CA PRO A 269 -35.26 4.77 14.44
C PRO A 269 -35.41 3.88 13.19
N GLU A 270 -34.67 4.18 12.12
CA GLU A 270 -34.64 3.34 10.92
C GLU A 270 -33.83 2.07 11.15
N LEU A 271 -32.68 2.17 11.80
CA LEU A 271 -31.84 1.01 12.12
C LEU A 271 -32.54 0.01 13.04
N ILE A 272 -33.25 0.48 14.06
CA ILE A 272 -34.01 -0.38 14.97
C ILE A 272 -35.07 -1.18 14.20
N ARG A 273 -35.81 -0.53 13.29
CA ARG A 273 -36.83 -1.19 12.46
C ARG A 273 -36.22 -2.19 11.48
N ALA A 274 -35.07 -1.86 10.89
CA ALA A 274 -34.39 -2.72 9.93
C ALA A 274 -33.77 -3.98 10.59
N PHE A 275 -33.35 -3.88 11.85
CA PHE A 275 -32.54 -4.88 12.55
C PHE A 275 -33.03 -6.32 12.38
N LYS A 276 -34.34 -6.57 12.49
CA LYS A 276 -34.93 -7.92 12.36
C LYS A 276 -34.51 -8.64 11.07
N ASN A 277 -34.53 -7.92 9.96
CA ASN A 277 -34.36 -8.47 8.61
C ASN A 277 -32.92 -8.37 8.10
N GLU A 278 -32.00 -7.86 8.92
CA GLU A 278 -30.62 -7.62 8.52
C GLU A 278 -29.71 -8.84 8.72
N THR A 279 -28.60 -8.85 7.98
CA THR A 279 -27.59 -9.89 8.07
C THR A 279 -26.75 -9.74 9.35
N PRO A 280 -26.05 -10.78 9.82
CA PRO A 280 -25.25 -10.70 11.04
C PRO A 280 -24.21 -9.57 11.02
N ALA A 281 -23.59 -9.32 9.86
CA ALA A 281 -22.61 -8.25 9.67
C ALA A 281 -23.24 -6.86 9.88
N VAL A 282 -24.43 -6.62 9.34
CA VAL A 282 -25.14 -5.33 9.50
C VAL A 282 -25.71 -5.20 10.91
N LYS A 283 -26.26 -6.28 11.49
CA LYS A 283 -26.73 -6.32 12.89
C LYS A 283 -25.63 -5.90 13.86
N LYS A 284 -24.40 -6.36 13.65
CA LYS A 284 -23.24 -5.95 14.46
C LYS A 284 -23.07 -4.43 14.46
N GLU A 285 -23.07 -3.80 13.29
CA GLU A 285 -22.89 -2.35 13.18
C GLU A 285 -24.10 -1.58 13.74
N ILE A 286 -25.32 -2.10 13.60
CA ILE A 286 -26.51 -1.52 14.27
C ILE A 286 -26.37 -1.58 15.79
N LEU A 287 -25.92 -2.70 16.36
CA LEU A 287 -25.69 -2.81 17.80
C LEU A 287 -24.64 -1.81 18.29
N ILE A 288 -23.52 -1.65 17.58
CA ILE A 288 -22.50 -0.64 17.88
C ILE A 288 -23.10 0.77 17.83
N PHE A 289 -23.95 1.04 16.83
CA PHE A 289 -24.63 2.33 16.69
C PHE A 289 -25.59 2.60 17.85
N VAL A 290 -26.42 1.63 18.22
CA VAL A 290 -27.38 1.72 19.34
C VAL A 290 -26.65 1.84 20.68
N GLN A 291 -25.54 1.11 20.87
CA GLN A 291 -24.68 1.28 22.04
C GLN A 291 -24.19 2.73 22.19
N LYS A 292 -23.87 3.39 21.07
CA LYS A 292 -23.31 4.75 21.07
C LYS A 292 -24.37 5.85 21.20
N PHE A 293 -25.53 5.69 20.56
CA PHE A 293 -26.53 6.77 20.42
C PHE A 293 -27.93 6.43 20.94
N GLY A 294 -28.19 5.16 21.24
CA GLY A 294 -29.47 4.68 21.76
C GLY A 294 -29.51 4.63 23.28
N ASP A 295 -30.58 4.03 23.79
CA ASP A 295 -30.83 3.80 25.21
C ASP A 295 -31.10 2.31 25.50
N SER A 296 -31.26 1.97 26.77
CA SER A 296 -31.55 0.60 27.22
C SER A 296 -32.84 0.05 26.62
N THR A 297 -33.84 0.91 26.38
CA THR A 297 -35.11 0.55 25.74
C THR A 297 -34.89 0.12 24.30
N SER A 298 -34.17 0.95 23.52
CA SER A 298 -33.82 0.68 22.13
C SER A 298 -33.00 -0.60 22.03
N LEU A 299 -32.01 -0.79 22.90
CA LEU A 299 -31.21 -2.01 22.91
C LEU A 299 -32.07 -3.24 23.22
N ASN A 300 -32.88 -3.20 24.29
CA ASN A 300 -33.75 -4.32 24.67
C ASN A 300 -34.74 -4.72 23.58
N SER A 301 -35.21 -3.76 22.77
CA SER A 301 -36.08 -4.05 21.62
C SER A 301 -35.43 -4.95 20.57
N LEU A 302 -34.08 -4.98 20.50
CA LEU A 302 -33.32 -5.79 19.55
C LEU A 302 -33.09 -7.23 20.05
N LYS A 303 -33.22 -7.48 21.35
CA LYS A 303 -32.95 -8.77 22.01
C LYS A 303 -33.66 -9.97 21.35
N PRO A 304 -34.96 -9.88 20.97
CA PRO A 304 -35.66 -11.01 20.36
C PRO A 304 -35.13 -11.41 18.97
N PHE A 305 -34.39 -10.52 18.32
CA PHE A 305 -33.90 -10.70 16.94
C PHE A 305 -32.39 -11.01 16.87
N LEU A 306 -31.76 -11.21 18.03
CA LEU A 306 -30.43 -11.79 18.11
C LEU A 306 -30.48 -13.24 17.63
N ASN A 307 -29.64 -13.58 16.66
CA ASN A 307 -29.46 -14.94 16.19
C ASN A 307 -28.63 -15.76 17.21
N GLU A 308 -28.36 -17.03 16.91
CA GLU A 308 -27.48 -17.87 17.73
C GLU A 308 -26.00 -17.48 17.67
N ASP A 309 -25.65 -16.42 16.93
CA ASP A 309 -24.27 -15.93 16.83
C ASP A 309 -23.78 -15.42 18.21
N LEU A 310 -22.82 -16.15 18.77
CA LEU A 310 -22.19 -15.82 20.05
C LEU A 310 -21.59 -14.41 20.05
N ARG A 311 -21.05 -13.94 18.92
CA ARG A 311 -20.41 -12.62 18.84
C ARG A 311 -21.44 -11.51 19.01
N LEU A 312 -22.63 -11.66 18.42
CA LEU A 312 -23.72 -10.70 18.55
C LEU A 312 -24.31 -10.71 19.97
N LYS A 313 -24.43 -11.89 20.60
CA LYS A 313 -24.86 -12.00 22.00
C LYS A 313 -23.87 -11.33 22.97
N LEU A 314 -22.57 -11.55 22.78
CA LEU A 314 -21.51 -10.91 23.59
C LEU A 314 -21.51 -9.39 23.39
N LEU A 315 -21.61 -8.92 22.14
CA LEU A 315 -21.69 -7.50 21.85
C LEU A 315 -22.93 -6.85 22.49
N PHE A 316 -24.08 -7.53 22.43
CA PHE A 316 -25.29 -7.08 23.09
C PHE A 316 -25.11 -6.97 24.61
N ALA A 317 -24.54 -7.99 25.25
CA ALA A 317 -24.31 -7.99 26.70
C ALA A 317 -23.38 -6.83 27.12
N ASN A 318 -22.28 -6.62 26.39
CA ASN A 318 -21.38 -5.49 26.62
C ASN A 318 -22.10 -4.14 26.42
N SER A 319 -22.91 -4.03 25.36
CA SER A 319 -23.70 -2.82 25.10
C SER A 319 -24.69 -2.52 26.23
N TYR A 320 -25.33 -3.56 26.77
CA TYR A 320 -26.29 -3.44 27.86
C TYR A 320 -25.63 -2.98 29.16
N GLN A 321 -24.43 -3.50 29.47
CA GLN A 321 -23.65 -3.07 30.63
C GLN A 321 -23.25 -1.60 30.52
N LEU A 322 -22.77 -1.17 29.35
CA LEU A 322 -22.36 0.22 29.12
C LEU A 322 -23.53 1.21 29.26
N LEU A 323 -24.74 0.82 28.84
CA LEU A 323 -25.93 1.64 28.96
C LEU A 323 -26.60 1.56 30.34
N ASN A 324 -26.27 0.56 31.17
CA ASN A 324 -26.82 0.36 32.52
C ASN A 324 -25.71 0.13 33.58
N PRO A 325 -24.85 1.13 33.84
CA PRO A 325 -23.67 0.99 34.69
C PRO A 325 -23.99 0.64 36.16
N THR A 326 -25.23 0.88 36.63
CA THR A 326 -25.67 0.61 38.01
C THR A 326 -26.16 -0.82 38.25
N SER A 327 -26.19 -1.69 37.23
CA SER A 327 -26.72 -3.06 37.34
C SER A 327 -25.70 -4.11 37.83
N TYR A 328 -24.50 -3.68 38.27
CA TYR A 328 -23.48 -4.57 38.82
C TYR A 328 -22.97 -4.08 40.19
N SER A 329 -23.57 -4.60 41.26
CA SER A 329 -22.97 -4.69 42.60
C SER A 329 -22.45 -6.11 42.81
N GLY A 330 -21.36 -6.47 42.11
CA GLY A 330 -20.59 -7.68 42.39
C GLY A 330 -19.51 -7.39 43.45
N PRO A 331 -19.12 -8.37 44.28
CA PRO A 331 -18.23 -8.13 45.41
C PRO A 331 -16.83 -7.77 44.90
N HIS A 332 -16.29 -6.66 45.42
CA HIS A 332 -14.91 -6.18 45.33
C HIS A 332 -13.98 -6.84 44.29
N SER A 333 -13.64 -6.08 43.25
CA SER A 333 -12.24 -6.05 42.80
C SER A 333 -11.80 -4.61 42.61
N THR A 334 -11.01 -4.14 43.56
CA THR A 334 -10.18 -2.95 43.42
C THR A 334 -9.13 -3.25 42.35
N TYR A 335 -9.37 -2.83 41.12
CA TYR A 335 -8.29 -2.53 40.20
C TYR A 335 -8.26 -1.02 40.00
N SER A 336 -7.42 -0.38 40.81
CA SER A 336 -6.93 0.97 40.61
C SER A 336 -6.46 1.12 39.17
N LEU A 337 -7.06 2.05 38.43
CA LEU A 337 -6.49 2.60 37.21
C LEU A 337 -5.22 3.35 37.61
N ASN A 338 -4.07 2.71 37.42
CA ASN A 338 -2.80 3.43 37.33
C ASN A 338 -2.86 4.28 36.06
N THR A 339 -3.00 5.58 36.26
CA THR A 339 -2.63 6.62 35.29
C THR A 339 -1.15 6.47 34.93
N PRO A 340 -0.76 6.36 33.65
CA PRO A 340 0.61 6.62 33.24
C PRO A 340 0.84 8.13 33.25
N ASN A 341 1.94 8.49 33.91
CA ASN A 341 2.44 9.82 34.18
C ASN A 341 2.42 10.77 32.98
N GLN A 342 2.14 12.03 33.32
CA GLN A 342 2.74 13.20 32.68
C GLN A 342 4.26 13.06 32.67
N LEU A 343 4.87 13.16 31.50
CA LEU A 343 6.11 13.89 31.21
C LEU A 343 6.14 14.20 29.71
#